data_AF-A0A954YIN6-F1
#
_entry.id   AF-A0A954YIN6-F1
#
_cell.length_a   1.000
_cell.length_b   1.000
_cell.length_c   1.000
_cell.angle_alpha   90.00
_cell.angle_beta   90.00
_cell.angle_gamma   90.00
#
_symmetry.space_group_name_H-M   'P 1'
#
loop_
_entity.id
_entity.type
_entity.pdbx_description
1 polymer ?
#
loop_
_entity_poly.entity_id
_entity_poly.type
_entity_poly.pdbx_seq_one_letter_code
_entity_poly.pdbx_strand_id
1 'polypeptide(L)'
;MEPRILLVDDERNVLEGYRRHLRKRFDITLAEGGPPAMELLQCKGPFAVVVCDMQMPTVSGLQVLASVADSHPHTVRIMLTGNADQRTAVDAVNEGRIFRFLNKPCPPDTLAQTLEAGLRQYELRRAEHDLLSKTLSGSVSLMTEVLSLANPLAFGRAAQVRTLTKQVCADLAITNAWEVEIAAMLSHIGCIAVPPEVLEKYFAGSPLAPEEQVMLDAHPRNGGELVRKIPRLERVADLISRQATFGVCDEDSQRGAAFAAGRRVLRTVLQYDQLASRVGVHEAIATMQHEELDDIDTRIVQALASAVCDRHEITTCTVADLKTGMIAESHIVASDGSILIAKGQEINEVTLRRLRAFADSAKGVREPIQVRCVGNVQGKDKATQQPSVALTA
;
A
#
# COMPACT_ATOMS: atom_id res chain seq x y z
N MET A 1 8.88 -19.21 -10.23
CA MET A 1 9.73 -19.81 -9.19
C MET A 1 8.94 -20.94 -8.58
N GLU A 2 9.55 -22.10 -8.38
CA GLU A 2 8.85 -23.24 -7.78
C GLU A 2 8.50 -22.94 -6.31
N PRO A 3 7.31 -23.36 -5.83
CA PRO A 3 6.90 -23.09 -4.45
C PRO A 3 7.77 -23.88 -3.47
N ARG A 4 8.44 -23.16 -2.57
CA ARG A 4 9.35 -23.72 -1.55
C ARG A 4 8.61 -24.25 -0.33
N ILE A 5 9.13 -25.31 0.26
CA ILE A 5 8.60 -25.95 1.47
C ILE A 5 9.64 -25.85 2.59
N LEU A 6 9.21 -25.45 3.79
CA LEU A 6 10.04 -25.46 4.98
C LEU A 6 9.65 -26.66 5.86
N LEU A 7 10.62 -27.53 6.16
CA LEU A 7 10.47 -28.59 7.16
C LEU A 7 11.22 -28.20 8.42
N VAL A 8 10.53 -28.26 9.57
CA VAL A 8 11.05 -27.87 10.88
C VAL A 8 10.89 -29.03 11.85
N ASP A 9 11.99 -29.45 12.44
CA ASP A 9 12.08 -30.52 13.44
C ASP A 9 13.41 -30.33 14.18
N ASP A 10 13.49 -30.65 15.47
CA ASP A 10 14.74 -30.56 16.23
C ASP A 10 15.67 -31.75 15.97
N GLU A 11 15.17 -32.84 15.39
CA GLU A 11 15.94 -34.01 14.99
C GLU A 11 16.44 -33.92 13.54
N ARG A 12 17.72 -33.53 13.36
CA ARG A 12 18.37 -33.45 12.04
C ARG A 12 18.23 -34.72 11.19
N ASN A 13 18.30 -35.90 11.82
CA ASN A 13 18.19 -37.17 11.10
C ASN A 13 16.80 -37.38 10.47
N VAL A 14 15.75 -36.89 11.13
CA VAL A 14 14.37 -36.92 10.63
C VAL A 14 14.24 -36.02 9.41
N LEU A 15 14.72 -34.77 9.51
CA LEU A 15 14.73 -33.81 8.40
C LEU A 15 15.49 -34.33 7.17
N GLU A 16 16.67 -34.90 7.37
CA GLU A 16 17.47 -35.52 6.31
C GLU A 16 16.81 -36.76 5.72
N GLY A 17 16.06 -37.52 6.54
CA GLY A 17 15.20 -38.60 6.10
C GLY A 17 14.15 -38.11 5.10
N TYR A 18 13.37 -37.09 5.47
CA TYR A 18 12.36 -36.52 4.59
C TYR A 18 12.96 -35.89 3.33
N ARG A 19 14.03 -35.10 3.46
CA ARG A 19 14.71 -34.49 2.30
C ARG A 19 15.15 -35.54 1.28
N ARG A 20 15.75 -36.65 1.72
CA ARG A 20 16.20 -37.72 0.82
C ARG A 20 15.05 -38.32 -0.01
N HIS A 21 13.89 -38.52 0.60
CA HIS A 21 12.71 -39.10 -0.07
C HIS A 21 11.98 -38.08 -0.95
N LEU A 22 12.01 -36.80 -0.59
CA LEU A 22 11.13 -35.78 -1.17
C LEU A 22 11.83 -34.80 -2.13
N ARG A 23 13.18 -34.68 -2.10
CA ARG A 23 13.96 -33.72 -2.90
C ARG A 23 13.76 -33.77 -4.42
N LYS A 24 13.27 -34.90 -4.97
CA LYS A 24 13.01 -35.03 -6.41
C LYS A 24 11.66 -34.40 -6.82
N ARG A 25 10.77 -34.17 -5.85
CA ARG A 25 9.39 -33.70 -6.07
C ARG A 25 9.16 -32.29 -5.57
N PHE A 26 9.93 -31.84 -4.59
CA PHE A 26 9.72 -30.57 -3.92
C PHE A 26 11.04 -29.85 -3.63
N ASP A 27 11.01 -28.52 -3.71
CA ASP A 27 12.08 -27.65 -3.23
C ASP A 27 11.95 -27.49 -1.71
N ILE A 28 12.84 -28.14 -0.96
CA ILE A 28 12.76 -28.27 0.50
C ILE A 28 13.92 -27.54 1.17
N THR A 29 13.57 -26.61 2.05
CA THR A 29 14.45 -26.00 3.02
C THR A 29 14.23 -26.65 4.39
N LEU A 30 15.30 -26.85 5.15
CA LEU A 30 15.27 -27.49 6.47
C LEU A 30 15.62 -26.46 7.55
N ALA A 31 14.98 -26.58 8.71
CA ALA A 31 15.30 -25.84 9.92
C ALA A 31 15.38 -26.78 11.12
N GLU A 32 16.49 -26.74 11.85
CA GLU A 32 16.70 -27.53 13.06
C GLU A 32 16.09 -26.80 14.28
N GLY A 33 14.78 -26.94 14.48
CA GLY A 33 14.02 -26.30 15.56
C GLY A 33 13.42 -24.92 15.24
N GLY A 34 12.74 -24.34 16.23
CA GLY A 34 11.94 -23.12 16.07
C GLY A 34 12.73 -21.84 15.74
N PRO A 35 13.79 -21.46 16.47
CA PRO A 35 14.51 -20.22 16.19
C PRO A 35 15.11 -20.14 14.78
N PRO A 36 15.80 -21.18 14.25
CA PRO A 36 16.26 -21.17 12.86
C PRO A 36 15.12 -21.10 11.83
N ALA A 37 13.97 -21.71 12.12
CA ALA A 37 12.80 -21.63 11.24
C ALA A 37 12.28 -20.20 11.12
N MET A 38 12.19 -19.49 12.25
CA MET A 38 11.75 -18.09 12.30
C MET A 38 12.70 -17.17 11.53
N GLU A 39 14.02 -17.37 11.68
CA GLU A 39 15.02 -16.63 10.91
C GLU A 39 14.89 -16.87 9.40
N LEU A 40 14.69 -18.13 8.98
CA LEU A 40 14.50 -18.46 7.56
C LEU A 40 13.21 -17.86 7.00
N LEU A 41 12.13 -17.84 7.78
CA LEU A 41 10.87 -17.21 7.39
C LEU A 41 11.04 -15.70 7.14
N GLN A 42 11.82 -15.02 7.98
CA GLN A 42 12.11 -13.58 7.83
C GLN A 42 13.07 -13.29 6.67
N CYS A 43 14.20 -13.99 6.62
CA CYS A 43 15.30 -13.65 5.71
C CYS A 43 15.14 -14.27 4.31
N LYS A 44 14.49 -15.44 4.21
CA LYS A 44 14.41 -16.22 2.97
C LYS A 44 12.99 -16.54 2.54
N GLY A 45 11.96 -16.05 3.24
CA GLY A 45 10.57 -16.20 2.84
C GLY A 45 10.26 -15.59 1.47
N PRO A 46 9.05 -15.83 0.91
CA PRO A 46 7.98 -16.66 1.46
C PRO A 46 8.19 -18.16 1.16
N PHE A 47 7.58 -19.00 2.00
CA PHE A 47 7.41 -20.44 1.78
C PHE A 47 5.94 -20.76 1.47
N ALA A 48 5.68 -21.68 0.55
CA ALA A 48 4.33 -22.10 0.22
C ALA A 48 3.71 -22.98 1.30
N VAL A 49 4.53 -23.87 1.88
CA VAL A 49 4.13 -24.80 2.93
C VAL A 49 5.18 -24.82 4.03
N VAL A 50 4.74 -24.77 5.28
CA VAL A 50 5.58 -25.01 6.46
C VAL A 50 5.05 -26.25 7.16
N VAL A 51 5.91 -27.24 7.34
CA VAL A 51 5.65 -28.44 8.14
C VAL A 51 6.50 -28.34 9.40
N CYS A 52 5.86 -28.41 10.55
CA CYS A 52 6.54 -28.21 11.82
C CYS A 52 6.24 -29.35 12.78
N ASP A 53 7.27 -29.88 13.43
CA ASP A 53 7.04 -30.75 14.58
C ASP A 53 6.45 -29.98 15.75
N MET A 54 5.51 -30.61 16.46
CA MET A 54 4.83 -29.98 17.58
C MET A 54 5.76 -29.76 18.78
N GLN A 55 6.52 -30.79 19.15
CA GLN A 55 7.34 -30.82 20.36
C GLN A 55 8.79 -30.54 19.99
N MET A 56 9.23 -29.29 20.19
CA MET A 56 10.61 -28.89 19.97
C MET A 56 11.12 -28.07 21.16
N PRO A 57 12.43 -28.13 21.49
CA PRO A 57 13.01 -27.30 22.54
C PRO A 57 12.88 -25.81 22.26
N THR A 58 12.78 -25.02 23.34
CA THR A 58 12.76 -23.55 23.35
C THR A 58 11.50 -22.91 22.73
N VAL A 59 11.18 -23.23 21.48
CA VAL A 59 10.01 -22.71 20.75
C VAL A 59 9.25 -23.89 20.13
N SER A 60 7.99 -24.05 20.50
CA SER A 60 7.17 -25.16 20.01
C SER A 60 6.72 -24.94 18.56
N GLY A 61 6.37 -26.02 17.86
CA GLY A 61 5.90 -25.89 16.48
C GLY A 61 4.60 -25.11 16.36
N LEU A 62 3.75 -25.16 17.38
CA LEU A 62 2.54 -24.35 17.44
C LEU A 62 2.86 -22.85 17.44
N GLN A 63 3.86 -22.42 18.22
CA GLN A 63 4.28 -21.02 18.26
C GLN A 63 4.85 -20.54 16.92
N VAL A 64 5.67 -21.39 16.27
CA VAL A 64 6.17 -21.10 14.91
C VAL A 64 5.01 -20.94 13.93
N LEU A 65 4.08 -21.90 13.88
CA LEU A 65 2.95 -21.87 12.95
C LEU A 65 1.98 -20.72 13.23
N ALA A 66 1.80 -20.32 14.49
CA ALA A 66 1.03 -19.14 14.87
C ALA A 66 1.67 -17.86 14.31
N SER A 67 2.98 -17.69 14.46
CA SER A 67 3.70 -16.54 13.88
C SER A 67 3.66 -16.53 12.35
N VAL A 68 3.74 -17.70 11.70
CA VAL A 68 3.54 -17.83 10.25
C VAL A 68 2.13 -17.40 9.85
N ALA A 69 1.10 -17.67 10.67
CA ALA A 69 -0.26 -17.25 10.37
C ALA A 69 -0.42 -15.73 10.30
N ASP A 70 0.28 -15.00 11.17
CA ASP A 70 0.20 -13.54 11.22
C ASP A 70 1.11 -12.88 10.16
N SER A 71 2.33 -13.39 9.98
CA SER A 71 3.33 -12.79 9.07
C SER A 71 3.19 -13.23 7.61
N HIS A 72 2.70 -14.45 7.36
CA HIS A 72 2.61 -15.08 6.05
C HIS A 72 1.24 -15.78 5.88
N PRO A 73 0.14 -15.01 5.79
CA PRO A 73 -1.22 -15.56 5.89
C PRO A 73 -1.55 -16.60 4.81
N HIS A 74 -0.94 -16.49 3.63
CA HIS A 74 -1.15 -17.42 2.51
C HIS A 74 -0.42 -18.76 2.68
N THR A 75 0.66 -18.81 3.47
CA THR A 75 1.45 -20.03 3.69
C THR A 75 0.58 -21.10 4.34
N VAL A 76 0.65 -22.31 3.77
CA VAL A 76 -0.07 -23.47 4.29
C VAL A 76 0.73 -24.09 5.42
N ARG A 77 0.06 -24.35 6.53
CA ARG A 77 0.68 -24.72 7.81
C ARG A 77 0.26 -26.15 8.14
N ILE A 78 1.22 -27.05 8.28
CA ILE A 78 1.03 -28.47 8.60
C ILE A 78 1.78 -28.77 9.90
N MET A 79 1.14 -29.49 10.80
CA MET A 79 1.77 -29.91 12.05
C MET A 79 2.01 -31.42 12.04
N LEU A 80 3.21 -31.83 12.46
CA LEU A 80 3.52 -33.22 12.83
C LEU A 80 3.34 -33.35 14.34
N THR A 81 2.65 -34.39 14.79
CA THR A 81 2.28 -34.55 16.21
C THR A 81 2.36 -36.01 16.65
N GLY A 82 2.65 -36.26 17.93
CA GLY A 82 2.60 -37.59 18.55
C GLY A 82 1.22 -37.91 19.14
N ASN A 83 0.97 -39.19 19.44
CA ASN A 83 -0.32 -39.64 19.99
C ASN A 83 -0.69 -39.00 21.34
N ALA A 84 0.29 -38.52 22.11
CA ALA A 84 0.07 -37.89 23.42
C ALA A 84 -0.46 -36.44 23.34
N ASP A 85 -0.39 -35.81 22.16
CA ASP A 85 -0.59 -34.37 21.98
C ASP A 85 -1.94 -34.02 21.30
N GLN A 86 -2.68 -35.03 20.83
CA GLN A 86 -3.89 -34.83 20.01
C GLN A 86 -5.01 -34.06 20.72
N ARG A 87 -5.19 -34.21 22.03
CA ARG A 87 -6.23 -33.47 22.78
C ARG A 87 -5.90 -31.98 22.91
N THR A 88 -4.63 -31.63 23.10
CA THR A 88 -4.16 -30.24 23.19
C THR A 88 -4.11 -29.57 21.82
N ALA A 89 -3.90 -30.35 20.75
CA ALA A 89 -3.88 -29.84 19.38
C ALA A 89 -5.24 -29.31 18.92
N VAL A 90 -6.35 -29.99 19.27
CA VAL A 90 -7.72 -29.69 18.80
C VAL A 90 -8.19 -28.27 19.17
N ASP A 91 -7.92 -27.81 20.40
CA ASP A 91 -8.38 -26.47 20.83
C ASP A 91 -7.58 -25.33 20.17
N ALA A 92 -6.31 -25.58 19.83
CA ALA A 92 -5.47 -24.63 19.08
C ALA A 92 -5.83 -24.55 17.58
N VAL A 93 -6.59 -25.54 17.04
CA VAL A 93 -7.01 -25.59 15.62
C VAL A 93 -8.16 -24.64 15.31
N ASN A 94 -9.03 -24.39 16.28
CA ASN A 94 -10.32 -23.72 16.04
C ASN A 94 -10.19 -22.26 15.58
N GLU A 95 -9.01 -21.64 15.67
CA GLU A 95 -8.73 -20.32 15.08
C GLU A 95 -8.40 -20.36 13.57
N GLY A 96 -8.53 -21.52 12.90
CA GLY A 96 -8.32 -21.62 11.44
C GLY A 96 -6.85 -21.56 11.00
N ARG A 97 -5.91 -21.71 11.94
CA ARG A 97 -4.48 -21.47 11.70
C ARG A 97 -3.71 -22.68 11.17
N ILE A 98 -4.25 -23.91 11.13
CA ILE A 98 -3.54 -25.11 10.61
C ILE A 98 -4.37 -25.83 9.55
N PHE A 99 -3.74 -26.23 8.44
CA PHE A 99 -4.38 -26.91 7.32
C PHE A 99 -4.58 -28.41 7.57
N ARG A 100 -3.58 -29.09 8.13
CA ARG A 100 -3.65 -30.52 8.43
C ARG A 100 -2.67 -30.92 9.52
N PHE A 101 -3.03 -31.97 10.26
CA PHE A 101 -2.17 -32.66 11.22
C PHE A 101 -1.77 -34.02 10.64
N LEU A 102 -0.53 -34.42 10.87
CA LEU A 102 -0.04 -35.77 10.57
C LEU A 102 0.57 -36.39 11.82
N ASN A 103 0.23 -37.64 12.07
CA ASN A 103 0.79 -38.35 13.22
C ASN A 103 2.22 -38.83 12.93
N LYS A 104 3.09 -38.73 13.93
CA LYS A 104 4.40 -39.37 13.96
C LYS A 104 4.25 -40.84 14.43
N PRO A 105 4.95 -41.80 13.80
CA PRO A 105 5.82 -41.65 12.63
C PRO A 105 5.01 -41.39 11.36
N CYS A 106 5.46 -40.43 10.53
CA CYS A 106 4.77 -40.07 9.29
C CYS A 106 5.47 -40.73 8.08
N PRO A 107 4.80 -41.62 7.34
CA PRO A 107 5.37 -42.20 6.13
C PRO A 107 5.68 -41.12 5.07
N PRO A 108 6.81 -41.21 4.35
CA PRO A 108 7.17 -40.22 3.33
C PRO A 108 6.09 -39.99 2.26
N ASP A 109 5.36 -41.04 1.87
CA ASP A 109 4.27 -40.92 0.89
C ASP A 109 3.06 -40.15 1.43
N THR A 110 2.72 -40.35 2.70
CA THR A 110 1.65 -39.60 3.38
C THR A 110 2.01 -38.12 3.49
N LEU A 111 3.26 -37.83 3.84
CA LEU A 111 3.76 -36.45 3.86
C LEU A 111 3.74 -35.87 2.45
N ALA A 112 4.21 -36.59 1.43
CA ALA A 112 4.21 -36.12 0.04
C ALA A 112 2.80 -35.77 -0.46
N GLN A 113 1.80 -36.64 -0.24
CA GLN A 113 0.41 -36.37 -0.63
C GLN A 113 -0.15 -35.13 0.10
N THR A 114 0.23 -34.95 1.36
CA THR A 114 -0.19 -33.79 2.15
C THR A 114 0.48 -32.51 1.68
N LEU A 115 1.76 -32.57 1.30
CA LEU A 115 2.48 -31.45 0.70
C LEU A 115 1.86 -31.06 -0.64
N GLU A 116 1.51 -32.01 -1.51
CA GLU A 116 0.81 -31.71 -2.76
C GLU A 116 -0.55 -31.04 -2.54
N ALA A 117 -1.33 -31.54 -1.59
CA ALA A 117 -2.59 -30.90 -1.21
C ALA A 117 -2.35 -29.49 -0.64
N GLY A 118 -1.30 -29.31 0.16
CA GLY A 118 -0.91 -28.02 0.72
C GLY A 118 -0.44 -27.03 -0.36
N LEU A 119 0.31 -27.48 -1.35
CA LEU A 119 0.74 -26.65 -2.48
C LEU A 119 -0.46 -26.20 -3.32
N ARG A 120 -1.39 -27.11 -3.65
CA ARG A 120 -2.65 -26.73 -4.33
C ARG A 120 -3.46 -25.73 -3.53
N GLN A 121 -3.54 -25.90 -2.22
CA GLN A 121 -4.23 -24.95 -1.32
C GLN A 121 -3.53 -23.59 -1.30
N TYR A 122 -2.20 -23.56 -1.31
CA TYR A 122 -1.41 -22.33 -1.40
C TYR A 122 -1.66 -21.60 -2.72
N GLU A 123 -1.64 -22.32 -3.84
CA GLU A 123 -1.95 -21.78 -5.16
C GLU A 123 -3.37 -21.21 -5.24
N LEU A 124 -4.36 -21.92 -4.71
CA LEU A 124 -5.75 -21.45 -4.67
C LEU A 124 -5.87 -20.14 -3.86
N ARG A 125 -5.26 -20.08 -2.67
CA ARG A 125 -5.25 -18.87 -1.82
C ARG A 125 -4.53 -17.69 -2.50
N ARG A 126 -3.42 -17.96 -3.20
CA ARG A 126 -2.71 -16.95 -3.98
C ARG A 126 -3.53 -16.48 -5.17
N ALA A 127 -4.16 -17.38 -5.91
CA ALA A 127 -4.97 -17.05 -7.07
C ALA A 127 -6.21 -16.22 -6.66
N GLU A 128 -6.87 -16.59 -5.56
CA GLU A 128 -7.98 -15.81 -5.00
C GLU A 128 -7.51 -14.40 -4.61
N HIS A 129 -6.39 -14.29 -3.91
CA HIS A 129 -5.81 -13.01 -3.53
C HIS A 129 -5.42 -12.17 -4.76
N ASP A 130 -4.74 -12.77 -5.74
CA ASP A 130 -4.28 -12.08 -6.95
C ASP A 130 -5.47 -11.63 -7.82
N LEU A 131 -6.51 -12.46 -7.93
CA LEU A 131 -7.74 -12.11 -8.65
C LEU A 131 -8.48 -10.97 -7.95
N LEU A 132 -8.65 -11.05 -6.63
CA LEU A 132 -9.33 -10.01 -5.86
C LEU A 132 -8.53 -8.72 -5.85
N SER A 133 -7.20 -8.77 -5.71
CA SER A 133 -6.32 -7.61 -5.78
C SER A 133 -6.39 -6.91 -7.14
N LYS A 134 -6.34 -7.67 -8.24
CA LYS A 134 -6.47 -7.12 -9.60
C LYS A 134 -7.87 -6.57 -9.87
N THR A 135 -8.92 -7.27 -9.43
CA THR A 135 -10.30 -6.82 -9.61
C THR A 135 -10.58 -5.56 -8.80
N LEU A 136 -10.08 -5.50 -7.56
CA LEU A 136 -10.19 -4.34 -6.69
C LEU A 136 -9.41 -3.16 -7.27
N SER A 137 -8.17 -3.36 -7.70
CA SER A 137 -7.37 -2.31 -8.35
C SER A 137 -8.02 -1.81 -9.63
N GLY A 138 -8.59 -2.69 -10.46
CA GLY A 138 -9.34 -2.30 -11.66
C GLY A 138 -10.63 -1.54 -11.34
N SER A 139 -11.39 -1.98 -10.35
CA SER A 139 -12.63 -1.30 -9.91
C SER A 139 -12.34 0.07 -9.32
N VAL A 140 -11.29 0.18 -8.50
CA VAL A 140 -10.80 1.44 -7.96
C VAL A 140 -10.34 2.35 -9.11
N SER A 141 -9.58 1.84 -10.08
CA SER A 141 -9.15 2.61 -11.25
C SER A 141 -10.33 3.16 -12.04
N LEU A 142 -11.38 2.34 -12.28
CA LEU A 142 -12.59 2.79 -12.96
C LEU A 142 -13.34 3.87 -12.15
N MET A 143 -13.44 3.72 -10.83
CA MET A 143 -14.03 4.75 -9.97
C MET A 143 -13.21 6.04 -10.03
N THR A 144 -11.89 5.95 -9.97
CA THR A 144 -10.99 7.10 -10.13
C THR A 144 -11.17 7.77 -11.49
N GLU A 145 -11.31 6.99 -12.57
CA GLU A 145 -11.57 7.53 -13.92
C GLU A 145 -12.91 8.24 -14.02
N VAL A 146 -14.00 7.63 -13.54
CA VAL A 146 -15.34 8.25 -13.55
C VAL A 146 -15.37 9.51 -12.70
N LEU A 147 -14.77 9.48 -11.51
CA LEU A 147 -14.73 10.64 -10.65
C LEU A 147 -13.79 11.73 -11.19
N SER A 148 -12.74 11.38 -11.95
CA SER A 148 -11.92 12.36 -12.67
C SER A 148 -12.71 13.14 -13.71
N LEU A 149 -13.80 12.57 -14.25
CA LEU A 149 -14.73 13.28 -15.14
C LEU A 149 -15.69 14.19 -14.36
N ALA A 150 -16.12 13.77 -13.17
CA ALA A 150 -17.06 14.52 -12.35
C ALA A 150 -16.41 15.67 -11.58
N ASN A 151 -15.22 15.45 -11.01
CA ASN A 151 -14.43 16.47 -10.30
C ASN A 151 -12.93 16.36 -10.65
N PRO A 152 -12.54 16.91 -11.82
CA PRO A 152 -11.16 16.84 -12.30
C PRO A 152 -10.12 17.45 -11.34
N LEU A 153 -10.47 18.51 -10.58
CA LEU A 153 -9.57 19.18 -9.64
C LEU A 153 -9.24 18.29 -8.43
N ALA A 154 -10.26 17.71 -7.78
CA ALA A 154 -10.06 16.84 -6.63
C ALA A 154 -9.21 15.61 -6.97
N PHE A 155 -9.42 15.04 -8.16
CA PHE A 155 -8.72 13.83 -8.59
C PHE A 155 -7.29 14.08 -9.05
N GLY A 156 -7.01 15.22 -9.68
CA GLY A 156 -5.63 15.63 -9.96
C GLY A 156 -4.80 15.75 -8.69
N ARG A 157 -5.38 16.34 -7.63
CA ARG A 157 -4.72 16.43 -6.32
C ARG A 157 -4.54 15.09 -5.65
N ALA A 158 -5.58 14.26 -5.60
CA ALA A 158 -5.49 12.92 -4.98
C ALA A 158 -4.41 12.04 -5.65
N ALA A 159 -4.21 12.18 -6.97
CA ALA A 159 -3.14 11.49 -7.68
C ALA A 159 -1.74 12.01 -7.30
N GLN A 160 -1.58 13.32 -7.12
CA GLN A 160 -0.34 13.91 -6.60
C GLN A 160 -0.03 13.43 -5.18
N VAL A 161 -1.02 13.50 -4.29
CA VAL A 161 -0.93 13.01 -2.91
C VAL A 161 -0.50 11.55 -2.91
N ARG A 162 -1.17 10.68 -3.67
CA ARG A 162 -0.78 9.26 -3.81
C ARG A 162 0.68 9.11 -4.21
N THR A 163 1.13 9.89 -5.19
CA THR A 163 2.49 9.72 -5.71
C THR A 163 3.54 10.17 -4.69
N LEU A 164 3.27 11.21 -3.90
CA LEU A 164 4.13 11.62 -2.78
C LEU A 164 4.11 10.58 -1.66
N THR A 165 2.92 10.12 -1.27
CA THR A 165 2.73 9.04 -0.28
C THR A 165 3.52 7.80 -0.65
N LYS A 166 3.50 7.37 -1.91
CA LYS A 166 4.27 6.21 -2.38
C LYS A 166 5.77 6.35 -2.14
N GLN A 167 6.34 7.52 -2.43
CA GLN A 167 7.76 7.79 -2.21
C GLN A 167 8.09 7.82 -0.72
N VAL A 168 7.30 8.55 0.07
CA VAL A 168 7.48 8.64 1.53
C VAL A 168 7.39 7.24 2.18
N CYS A 169 6.42 6.42 1.77
CA CYS A 169 6.29 5.05 2.25
C CYS A 169 7.49 4.17 1.86
N ALA A 170 8.06 4.36 0.67
CA ALA A 170 9.25 3.64 0.23
C ALA A 170 10.49 4.03 1.05
N ASP A 171 10.70 5.33 1.26
CA ASP A 171 11.85 5.86 2.01
C ASP A 171 11.83 5.45 3.49
N LEU A 172 10.63 5.29 4.06
CA LEU A 172 10.43 4.88 5.47
C LEU A 172 10.23 3.37 5.65
N ALA A 173 10.28 2.57 4.57
CA ALA A 173 10.06 1.13 4.58
C ALA A 173 8.74 0.70 5.26
N ILE A 174 7.64 1.42 4.98
CA ILE A 174 6.31 1.13 5.53
C ILE A 174 5.78 -0.20 4.97
N THR A 175 5.53 -1.18 5.85
CA THR A 175 5.14 -2.55 5.46
C THR A 175 3.76 -2.63 4.81
N ASN A 176 2.84 -1.74 5.17
CA ASN A 176 1.49 -1.66 4.60
C ASN A 176 1.33 -0.51 3.57
N ALA A 177 2.40 -0.14 2.85
CA ALA A 177 2.41 0.97 1.89
C ALA A 177 1.22 0.96 0.91
N TRP A 178 0.80 -0.22 0.45
CA TRP A 178 -0.32 -0.35 -0.48
C TRP A 178 -1.65 0.19 0.09
N GLU A 179 -1.93 -0.01 1.39
CA GLU A 179 -3.15 0.51 2.03
C GLU A 179 -3.13 2.04 2.04
N VAL A 180 -1.96 2.61 2.34
CA VAL A 180 -1.75 4.05 2.42
C VAL A 180 -1.83 4.68 1.03
N GLU A 181 -1.28 4.03 0.00
CA GLU A 181 -1.37 4.50 -1.39
C GLU A 181 -2.81 4.54 -1.90
N ILE A 182 -3.61 3.50 -1.62
CA ILE A 182 -5.02 3.48 -2.02
C ILE A 182 -5.82 4.52 -1.21
N ALA A 183 -5.55 4.65 0.10
CA ALA A 183 -6.17 5.68 0.92
C ALA A 183 -5.84 7.09 0.42
N ALA A 184 -4.59 7.35 0.04
CA ALA A 184 -4.17 8.62 -0.56
C ALA A 184 -4.92 8.93 -1.86
N MET A 185 -5.08 7.94 -2.73
CA MET A 185 -5.82 8.09 -3.98
C MET A 185 -7.32 8.33 -3.79
N LEU A 186 -7.90 7.77 -2.72
CA LEU A 186 -9.32 7.87 -2.40
C LEU A 186 -9.64 8.93 -1.34
N SER A 187 -8.63 9.65 -0.84
CA SER A 187 -8.74 10.64 0.24
C SER A 187 -9.81 11.71 -0.01
N HIS A 188 -10.03 12.06 -1.29
CA HIS A 188 -10.97 13.08 -1.72
C HIS A 188 -12.32 12.52 -2.22
N ILE A 189 -12.58 11.20 -2.11
CA ILE A 189 -13.83 10.61 -2.63
C ILE A 189 -15.07 11.17 -1.92
N GLY A 190 -14.95 11.57 -0.65
CA GLY A 190 -16.02 12.20 0.11
C GLY A 190 -16.34 13.64 -0.31
N CYS A 191 -15.49 14.28 -1.12
CA CYS A 191 -15.74 15.62 -1.65
C CYS A 191 -16.95 15.67 -2.59
N ILE A 192 -17.49 14.53 -3.04
CA ILE A 192 -18.74 14.48 -3.80
C ILE A 192 -19.93 15.09 -3.04
N ALA A 193 -19.88 15.10 -1.71
CA ALA A 193 -20.90 15.71 -0.85
C ALA A 193 -20.67 17.22 -0.62
N VAL A 194 -19.59 17.79 -1.16
CA VAL A 194 -19.21 19.19 -0.97
C VAL A 194 -19.54 20.00 -2.23
N PRO A 195 -20.15 21.18 -2.12
CA PRO A 195 -20.44 22.02 -3.28
C PRO A 195 -19.18 22.39 -4.08
N PRO A 196 -19.24 22.45 -5.44
CA PRO A 196 -18.09 22.76 -6.27
C PRO A 196 -17.40 24.08 -5.91
N GLU A 197 -18.16 25.12 -5.55
CA GLU A 197 -17.64 26.45 -5.23
C GLU A 197 -16.79 26.42 -3.95
N VAL A 198 -17.14 25.56 -2.99
CA VAL A 198 -16.37 25.36 -1.76
C VAL A 198 -15.07 24.63 -2.07
N LEU A 199 -15.12 23.61 -2.94
CA LEU A 199 -13.93 22.87 -3.37
C LEU A 199 -12.97 23.74 -4.17
N GLU A 200 -13.47 24.60 -5.05
CA GLU A 200 -12.65 25.55 -5.80
C GLU A 200 -11.90 26.51 -4.86
N LYS A 201 -12.59 27.09 -3.87
CA LYS A 201 -11.94 27.92 -2.84
C LYS A 201 -10.89 27.14 -2.06
N TYR A 202 -11.23 25.92 -1.63
CA TYR A 202 -10.32 25.07 -0.87
C TYR A 202 -9.04 24.76 -1.66
N PHE A 203 -9.18 24.33 -2.92
CA PHE A 203 -8.04 23.99 -3.76
C PHE A 203 -7.24 25.22 -4.22
N ALA A 204 -7.88 26.38 -4.33
CA ALA A 204 -7.21 27.66 -4.58
C ALA A 204 -6.51 28.23 -3.33
N GLY A 205 -6.59 27.56 -2.18
CA GLY A 205 -6.01 28.06 -0.92
C GLY A 205 -6.75 29.28 -0.35
N SER A 206 -7.95 29.59 -0.85
CA SER A 206 -8.75 30.72 -0.37
C SER A 206 -9.36 30.41 1.01
N PRO A 207 -9.61 31.44 1.85
CA PRO A 207 -10.27 31.25 3.13
C PRO A 207 -11.72 30.77 2.93
N LEU A 208 -12.13 29.78 3.73
CA LEU A 208 -13.50 29.24 3.75
C LEU A 208 -14.29 29.88 4.90
N ALA A 209 -15.59 30.09 4.68
CA ALA A 209 -16.50 30.46 5.75
C ALA A 209 -16.67 29.28 6.75
N PRO A 210 -17.06 29.54 8.01
CA PRO A 210 -17.22 28.47 9.01
C PRO A 210 -18.17 27.36 8.57
N GLU A 211 -19.25 27.70 7.88
CA GLU A 211 -20.23 26.74 7.35
C GLU A 211 -19.63 25.87 6.23
N GLU A 212 -18.83 26.47 5.35
CA GLU A 212 -18.11 25.77 4.28
C GLU A 212 -17.05 24.83 4.87
N GLN A 213 -16.38 25.25 5.94
CA GLN A 213 -15.39 24.44 6.65
C GLN A 213 -16.04 23.20 7.27
N VAL A 214 -17.22 23.32 7.89
CA VAL A 214 -17.94 22.16 8.44
C VAL A 214 -18.29 21.13 7.37
N MET A 215 -18.70 21.58 6.17
CA MET A 215 -18.96 20.66 5.05
C MET A 215 -17.70 19.93 4.61
N LEU A 216 -16.57 20.66 4.54
CA LEU A 216 -15.28 20.09 4.19
C LEU A 216 -14.81 19.11 5.27
N ASP A 217 -14.91 19.44 6.56
CA ASP A 217 -14.45 18.57 7.66
C ASP A 217 -15.21 17.23 7.71
N ALA A 218 -16.43 17.18 7.16
CA ALA A 218 -17.20 15.95 7.06
C ALA A 218 -16.75 15.01 5.91
N HIS A 219 -16.03 15.52 4.91
CA HIS A 219 -15.65 14.75 3.71
C HIS A 219 -14.85 13.47 4.02
N PRO A 220 -13.88 13.43 4.97
CA PRO A 220 -13.10 12.22 5.21
C PRO A 220 -13.96 11.08 5.72
N ARG A 221 -14.85 11.39 6.69
CA ARG A 221 -15.79 10.42 7.25
C ARG A 221 -16.74 9.90 6.17
N ASN A 222 -17.31 10.79 5.35
CA ASN A 222 -18.19 10.41 4.25
C ASN A 222 -17.46 9.51 3.24
N GLY A 223 -16.21 9.85 2.90
CA GLY A 223 -15.39 9.04 1.99
C GLY A 223 -15.08 7.65 2.55
N GLY A 224 -14.70 7.57 3.83
CA GLY A 224 -14.47 6.29 4.48
C GLY A 224 -15.72 5.42 4.56
N GLU A 225 -16.90 5.98 4.82
CA GLU A 225 -18.17 5.22 4.79
C GLU A 225 -18.50 4.64 3.41
N LEU A 226 -18.15 5.35 2.32
CA LEU A 226 -18.29 4.83 0.96
C LEU A 226 -17.34 3.65 0.71
N VAL A 227 -16.07 3.81 1.09
CA VAL A 227 -15.03 2.79 0.86
C VAL A 227 -15.23 1.57 1.75
N ARG A 228 -15.74 1.73 2.98
CA ARG A 228 -16.00 0.63 3.93
C ARG A 228 -16.98 -0.41 3.39
N LYS A 229 -17.84 -0.04 2.44
CA LYS A 229 -18.77 -0.98 1.77
C LYS A 229 -18.06 -1.98 0.87
N ILE A 230 -16.80 -1.74 0.52
CA ILE A 230 -15.99 -2.62 -0.31
C ILE A 230 -15.27 -3.62 0.61
N PRO A 231 -15.54 -4.94 0.48
CA PRO A 231 -14.89 -5.95 1.31
C PRO A 231 -13.36 -5.84 1.26
N ARG A 232 -12.70 -6.02 2.40
CA ARG A 232 -11.22 -5.97 2.55
C ARG A 232 -10.62 -4.56 2.45
N LEU A 233 -11.43 -3.51 2.30
CA LEU A 233 -10.98 -2.12 2.36
C LEU A 233 -11.30 -1.45 3.69
N GLU A 234 -11.61 -2.18 4.75
CA GLU A 234 -11.96 -1.62 6.06
C GLU A 234 -10.79 -0.78 6.62
N ARG A 235 -9.56 -1.29 6.49
CA ARG A 235 -8.35 -0.56 6.91
C ARG A 235 -8.12 0.70 6.07
N VAL A 236 -8.36 0.65 4.77
CA VAL A 236 -8.26 1.82 3.87
C VAL A 236 -9.33 2.85 4.22
N ALA A 237 -10.57 2.41 4.45
CA ALA A 237 -11.66 3.27 4.89
C ALA A 237 -11.35 3.95 6.22
N ASP A 238 -10.75 3.22 7.16
CA ASP A 238 -10.31 3.78 8.44
C ASP A 238 -9.19 4.83 8.27
N LEU A 239 -8.23 4.61 7.36
CA LEU A 239 -7.22 5.62 7.02
C LEU A 239 -7.85 6.90 6.46
N ILE A 240 -8.80 6.77 5.52
CA ILE A 240 -9.50 7.92 4.91
C ILE A 240 -10.31 8.67 5.96
N SER A 241 -11.13 7.98 6.76
CA SER A 241 -11.97 8.61 7.80
C SER A 241 -11.17 9.40 8.83
N ARG A 242 -9.91 9.04 9.05
CA ARG A 242 -9.03 9.62 10.08
C ARG A 242 -7.92 10.50 9.49
N GLN A 243 -7.98 10.83 8.20
CA GLN A 243 -6.90 11.51 7.50
C GLN A 243 -6.62 12.93 8.01
N ALA A 244 -7.57 13.53 8.74
CA ALA A 244 -7.44 14.86 9.36
C ALA A 244 -7.27 14.83 10.89
N THR A 245 -7.18 13.64 11.51
CA THR A 245 -7.10 13.51 12.97
C THR A 245 -5.66 13.70 13.47
N PHE A 246 -5.45 14.62 14.41
CA PHE A 246 -4.17 14.86 15.07
C PHE A 246 -3.98 13.98 16.32
N GLY A 247 -2.71 13.77 16.71
CA GLY A 247 -2.33 13.03 17.92
C GLY A 247 -2.26 11.50 17.76
N VAL A 248 -1.81 10.83 18.82
CA VAL A 248 -1.87 9.37 18.96
C VAL A 248 -3.29 8.99 19.38
N CYS A 249 -3.95 8.14 18.60
CA CYS A 249 -5.23 7.55 19.01
C CYS A 249 -4.97 6.18 19.62
N ASP A 250 -5.47 5.90 20.82
CA ASP A 250 -5.35 4.58 21.47
C ASP A 250 -5.88 3.44 20.58
N GLU A 251 -6.86 3.75 19.75
CA GLU A 251 -7.43 2.82 18.76
C GLU A 251 -6.47 2.50 17.60
N ASP A 252 -5.52 3.37 17.27
CA ASP A 252 -4.49 3.08 16.26
C ASP A 252 -3.50 2.04 16.78
N SER A 253 -3.15 2.11 18.07
CA SER A 253 -2.29 1.14 18.74
C SER A 253 -2.89 -0.26 18.70
N GLN A 254 -4.22 -0.39 18.81
CA GLN A 254 -4.92 -1.68 18.66
C GLN A 254 -4.88 -2.24 17.24
N ARG A 255 -4.68 -1.39 16.22
CA ARG A 255 -4.64 -1.76 14.79
C ARG A 255 -3.23 -2.02 14.27
N GLY A 256 -2.23 -1.85 15.13
CA GLY A 256 -0.83 -2.17 14.91
C GLY A 256 0.01 -0.98 14.42
N ALA A 257 1.31 -1.02 14.72
CA ALA A 257 2.27 0.04 14.42
C ALA A 257 2.28 0.47 12.94
N ALA A 258 2.16 -0.48 12.00
CA ALA A 258 2.12 -0.18 10.57
C ALA A 258 0.89 0.66 10.19
N PHE A 259 -0.28 0.41 10.80
CA PHE A 259 -1.48 1.22 10.57
C PHE A 259 -1.28 2.65 11.07
N ALA A 260 -0.75 2.81 12.27
CA ALA A 260 -0.47 4.12 12.86
C ALA A 260 0.53 4.93 12.02
N ALA A 261 1.62 4.29 11.56
CA ALA A 261 2.60 4.92 10.68
C ALA A 261 1.98 5.34 9.34
N GLY A 262 1.18 4.47 8.72
CA GLY A 262 0.47 4.78 7.48
C GLY A 262 -0.49 5.97 7.61
N ARG A 263 -1.25 6.06 8.72
CA ARG A 263 -2.13 7.21 8.98
C ARG A 263 -1.35 8.51 9.09
N ARG A 264 -0.23 8.50 9.85
CA ARG A 264 0.63 9.68 10.01
C ARG A 264 1.18 10.15 8.67
N VAL A 265 1.67 9.22 7.84
CA VAL A 265 2.14 9.54 6.48
C VAL A 265 1.04 10.21 5.65
N LEU A 266 -0.16 9.60 5.58
CA LEU A 266 -1.27 10.13 4.81
C LEU A 266 -1.65 11.55 5.27
N ARG A 267 -1.80 11.75 6.58
CA ARG A 267 -2.10 13.06 7.19
C ARG A 267 -1.05 14.09 6.81
N THR A 268 0.23 13.79 7.00
CA THR A 268 1.33 14.74 6.75
C THR A 268 1.40 15.13 5.28
N VAL A 269 1.22 14.19 4.35
CA VAL A 269 1.19 14.50 2.91
C VAL A 269 0.00 15.38 2.55
N LEU A 270 -1.19 15.13 3.12
CA LEU A 270 -2.39 15.97 2.91
C LEU A 270 -2.22 17.38 3.52
N GLN A 271 -1.59 17.49 4.69
CA GLN A 271 -1.28 18.78 5.31
C GLN A 271 -0.32 19.59 4.44
N TYR A 272 0.73 18.96 3.92
CA TYR A 272 1.63 19.56 2.93
C TYR A 272 0.86 20.03 1.69
N ASP A 273 0.02 19.17 1.13
CA ASP A 273 -0.78 19.48 -0.08
C ASP A 273 -1.60 20.76 0.14
N GLN A 274 -2.28 20.87 1.30
CA GLN A 274 -3.05 22.05 1.68
C GLN A 274 -2.17 23.30 1.89
N LEU A 275 -1.05 23.18 2.63
CA LEU A 275 -0.13 24.29 2.88
C LEU A 275 0.50 24.81 1.59
N ALA A 276 0.97 23.91 0.72
CA ALA A 276 1.58 24.24 -0.56
C ALA A 276 0.64 25.02 -1.48
N SER A 277 -0.68 24.86 -1.32
CA SER A 277 -1.68 25.63 -2.08
C SER A 277 -1.84 27.07 -1.59
N ARG A 278 -1.48 27.34 -0.34
CA ARG A 278 -1.63 28.66 0.30
C ARG A 278 -0.34 29.48 0.22
N VAL A 279 0.79 28.85 0.54
CA VAL A 279 2.09 29.53 0.68
C VAL A 279 3.12 29.10 -0.38
N GLY A 280 2.78 28.13 -1.22
CA GLY A 280 3.71 27.55 -2.19
C GLY A 280 4.58 26.44 -1.59
N VAL A 281 5.26 25.70 -2.48
CA VAL A 281 5.88 24.42 -2.12
C VAL A 281 7.06 24.56 -1.16
N HIS A 282 8.00 25.48 -1.44
CA HIS A 282 9.18 25.67 -0.62
C HIS A 282 8.83 26.19 0.79
N GLU A 283 7.91 27.16 0.86
CA GLU A 283 7.45 27.70 2.13
C GLU A 283 6.68 26.65 2.93
N ALA A 284 5.85 25.82 2.29
CA ALA A 284 5.12 24.75 2.97
C ALA A 284 6.07 23.74 3.66
N ILE A 285 7.11 23.27 2.96
CA ILE A 285 8.10 22.37 3.58
C ILE A 285 8.84 23.07 4.72
N ALA A 286 9.23 24.34 4.53
CA ALA A 286 9.89 25.09 5.57
C ALA A 286 9.00 25.25 6.81
N THR A 287 7.73 25.61 6.65
CA THR A 287 6.76 25.71 7.75
C THR A 287 6.65 24.40 8.51
N MET A 288 6.46 23.28 7.80
CA MET A 288 6.33 21.95 8.43
C MET A 288 7.60 21.50 9.17
N GLN A 289 8.79 21.91 8.72
CA GLN A 289 10.06 21.61 9.41
C GLN A 289 10.28 22.42 10.69
N HIS A 290 9.59 23.56 10.85
CA HIS A 290 9.69 24.41 12.04
C HIS A 290 8.60 24.10 13.09
N GLU A 291 7.63 23.23 12.78
CA GLU A 291 6.65 22.76 13.75
C GLU A 291 7.31 21.86 14.81
N GLU A 292 6.85 21.96 16.07
CA GLU A 292 7.25 21.04 17.12
C GLU A 292 6.61 19.66 16.87
N LEU A 293 7.36 18.78 16.20
CA LEU A 293 6.93 17.44 15.81
C LEU A 293 7.61 16.37 16.67
N ASP A 294 6.96 15.22 16.82
CA ASP A 294 7.62 14.04 17.37
C ASP A 294 8.64 13.45 16.38
N ASP A 295 9.47 12.51 16.84
CA ASP A 295 10.55 11.92 16.02
C ASP A 295 10.02 11.24 14.74
N ILE A 296 8.86 10.59 14.83
CA ILE A 296 8.24 9.91 13.70
C ILE A 296 7.77 10.93 12.66
N ASP A 297 7.02 11.94 13.10
CA ASP A 297 6.49 12.98 12.22
C ASP A 297 7.62 13.80 11.59
N THR A 298 8.72 14.04 12.33
CA THR A 298 9.94 14.67 11.81
C THR A 298 10.55 13.87 10.67
N ARG A 299 10.68 12.54 10.82
CA ARG A 299 11.19 11.65 9.76
C ARG A 299 10.28 11.63 8.53
N ILE A 300 8.96 11.69 8.73
CA ILE A 300 7.99 11.76 7.63
C ILE A 300 8.15 13.07 6.85
N VAL A 301 8.28 14.21 7.54
CA VAL A 301 8.49 15.52 6.90
C VAL A 301 9.82 15.56 6.13
N GLN A 302 10.88 14.94 6.64
CA GLN A 302 12.16 14.83 5.93
C GLN A 302 12.05 14.00 4.64
N ALA A 303 11.39 12.83 4.71
CA ALA A 303 11.14 12.00 3.53
C ALA A 303 10.28 12.74 2.50
N LEU A 304 9.26 13.48 2.96
CA LEU A 304 8.43 14.30 2.10
C LEU A 304 9.22 15.43 1.43
N ALA A 305 10.09 16.13 2.16
CA ALA A 305 10.96 17.17 1.59
C ALA A 305 11.84 16.62 0.46
N SER A 306 12.41 15.43 0.64
CA SER A 306 13.17 14.73 -0.40
C SER A 306 12.32 14.43 -1.63
N ALA A 307 11.13 13.83 -1.43
CA ALA A 307 10.19 13.48 -2.49
C ALA A 307 9.70 14.69 -3.31
N VAL A 308 9.61 15.86 -2.67
CA VAL A 308 9.17 17.12 -3.27
C VAL A 308 10.29 17.77 -4.09
N CYS A 309 11.53 17.80 -3.59
CA CYS A 309 12.68 18.38 -4.29
C CYS A 309 12.92 17.76 -5.68
N ASP A 310 12.69 16.46 -5.83
CA ASP A 310 12.87 15.74 -7.10
C ASP A 310 11.87 16.12 -8.21
N ARG A 311 10.84 16.96 -7.94
CA ARG A 311 9.71 17.22 -8.87
C ARG A 311 9.54 18.66 -9.36
N HIS A 312 10.48 19.56 -9.12
CA HIS A 312 10.26 20.99 -9.37
C HIS A 312 10.75 21.53 -10.72
N GLU A 313 11.10 20.68 -11.69
CA GLU A 313 11.38 21.16 -13.05
C GLU A 313 10.07 21.50 -13.79
N ILE A 314 9.72 22.79 -13.78
CA ILE A 314 8.69 23.36 -14.66
C ILE A 314 9.27 23.41 -16.07
N THR A 315 8.57 22.79 -17.00
CA THR A 315 8.91 22.76 -18.42
C THR A 315 7.77 23.32 -19.25
N THR A 316 8.11 23.91 -20.39
CA THR A 316 7.13 24.39 -21.36
C THR A 316 7.14 23.48 -22.58
N CYS A 317 5.98 23.01 -23.02
CA CYS A 317 5.89 22.04 -24.10
C CYS A 317 4.65 22.25 -24.98
N THR A 318 4.58 21.55 -26.10
CA THR A 318 3.38 21.51 -26.97
C THR A 318 2.44 20.37 -26.53
N VAL A 319 1.23 20.31 -27.08
CA VAL A 319 0.28 19.20 -26.88
C VAL A 319 0.87 17.87 -27.36
N ALA A 320 1.75 17.88 -28.38
CA ALA A 320 2.41 16.67 -28.88
C ALA A 320 3.41 16.09 -27.87
N ASP A 321 4.05 16.97 -27.08
CA ASP A 321 5.06 16.60 -26.08
C ASP A 321 4.46 16.18 -24.73
N LEU A 322 3.15 16.41 -24.53
CA LEU A 322 2.47 16.05 -23.29
C LEU A 322 2.46 14.52 -23.08
N LYS A 323 2.81 14.13 -21.86
CA LYS A 323 2.80 12.74 -21.40
C LYS A 323 1.87 12.58 -20.21
N THR A 324 1.35 11.38 -20.06
CA THR A 324 0.59 10.99 -18.87
C THR A 324 1.45 11.17 -17.62
N GLY A 325 0.88 11.74 -16.56
CA GLY A 325 1.60 12.04 -15.31
C GLY A 325 2.20 13.45 -15.24
N MET A 326 2.18 14.23 -16.32
CA MET A 326 2.51 15.67 -16.25
C MET A 326 1.40 16.44 -15.52
N ILE A 327 1.73 17.52 -14.83
CA ILE A 327 0.76 18.37 -14.12
C ILE A 327 0.71 19.74 -14.77
N ALA A 328 -0.48 20.28 -15.04
CA ALA A 328 -0.63 21.63 -15.60
C ALA A 328 -0.23 22.71 -14.58
N GLU A 329 0.78 23.53 -14.87
CA GLU A 329 1.21 24.64 -13.99
C GLU A 329 0.36 25.90 -14.18
N SER A 330 -0.35 25.98 -15.29
CA SER A 330 -1.32 27.03 -15.61
C SER A 330 -2.57 26.42 -16.25
N HIS A 331 -3.65 27.20 -16.35
CA HIS A 331 -4.85 26.76 -17.06
C HIS A 331 -4.51 26.52 -18.54
N ILE A 332 -4.77 25.30 -19.02
CA ILE A 332 -4.69 24.99 -20.45
C ILE A 332 -6.01 25.41 -21.08
N VAL A 333 -5.94 26.38 -21.98
CA VAL A 333 -7.11 27.00 -22.59
C VAL A 333 -7.16 26.71 -24.09
N ALA A 334 -8.37 26.58 -24.63
CA ALA A 334 -8.59 26.57 -26.06
C ALA A 334 -8.34 27.97 -26.65
N SER A 335 -8.23 28.08 -27.98
CA SER A 335 -8.00 29.39 -28.61
C SER A 335 -9.15 30.38 -28.35
N ASP A 336 -10.38 29.85 -28.20
CA ASP A 336 -11.59 30.59 -27.85
C ASP A 336 -11.64 31.08 -26.39
N GLY A 337 -10.63 30.73 -25.57
CA GLY A 337 -10.51 31.15 -24.17
C GLY A 337 -11.20 30.22 -23.17
N SER A 338 -11.89 29.16 -23.61
CA SER A 338 -12.45 28.16 -22.69
C SER A 338 -11.35 27.33 -22.01
N ILE A 339 -11.50 27.07 -20.72
CA ILE A 339 -10.55 26.25 -19.95
C ILE A 339 -10.78 24.77 -20.29
N LEU A 340 -9.76 24.11 -20.85
CA LEU A 340 -9.78 22.69 -21.17
C LEU A 340 -9.27 21.86 -20.00
N ILE A 341 -8.21 22.32 -19.33
CA ILE A 341 -7.61 21.70 -18.15
C ILE A 341 -7.27 22.82 -17.16
N ALA A 342 -7.67 22.64 -15.91
CA ALA A 342 -7.38 23.62 -14.87
C ALA A 342 -5.95 23.47 -14.34
N LYS A 343 -5.37 24.58 -13.84
CA LYS A 343 -4.10 24.54 -13.12
C LYS A 343 -4.14 23.49 -12.01
N GLY A 344 -3.08 22.71 -11.88
CA GLY A 344 -2.92 21.65 -10.88
C GLY A 344 -3.47 20.29 -11.29
N GLN A 345 -4.15 20.16 -12.43
CA GLN A 345 -4.64 18.87 -12.91
C GLN A 345 -3.53 18.03 -13.53
N GLU A 346 -3.54 16.73 -13.22
CA GLU A 346 -2.70 15.74 -13.89
C GLU A 346 -3.25 15.42 -15.28
N ILE A 347 -2.34 15.34 -16.25
CA ILE A 347 -2.61 14.85 -17.59
C ILE A 347 -2.70 13.32 -17.52
N ASN A 348 -3.92 12.78 -17.64
CA ASN A 348 -4.17 11.35 -17.74
C ASN A 348 -4.51 10.99 -19.20
N GLU A 349 -4.71 9.69 -19.47
CA GLU A 349 -5.07 9.16 -20.79
C GLU A 349 -6.30 9.85 -21.42
N VAL A 350 -7.28 10.23 -20.59
CA VAL A 350 -8.54 10.84 -21.05
C VAL A 350 -8.36 12.31 -21.37
N THR A 351 -7.71 13.07 -20.49
CA THR A 351 -7.42 14.49 -20.72
C THR A 351 -6.44 14.68 -21.87
N LEU A 352 -5.45 13.81 -22.03
CA LEU A 352 -4.52 13.83 -23.16
C LEU A 352 -5.23 13.58 -24.49
N ARG A 353 -6.14 12.59 -24.55
CA ARG A 353 -6.98 12.36 -25.73
C ARG A 353 -7.86 13.57 -26.05
N ARG A 354 -8.45 14.20 -25.03
CA ARG A 354 -9.26 15.41 -25.19
C ARG A 354 -8.43 16.58 -25.73
N LEU A 355 -7.24 16.83 -25.18
CA LEU A 355 -6.36 17.90 -25.65
C LEU A 355 -5.92 17.70 -27.10
N ARG A 356 -5.54 16.47 -27.47
CA ARG A 356 -5.18 16.13 -28.87
C ARG A 356 -6.35 16.37 -29.82
N ALA A 357 -7.55 15.92 -29.46
CA ALA A 357 -8.75 16.17 -30.25
C ALA A 357 -9.05 17.66 -30.42
N PHE A 358 -8.78 18.50 -29.41
CA PHE A 358 -8.92 19.95 -29.52
C PHE A 358 -7.82 20.60 -30.36
N ALA A 359 -6.58 20.13 -30.25
CA ALA A 359 -5.45 20.61 -31.05
C ALA A 359 -5.66 20.35 -32.54
N ASP A 360 -6.22 19.18 -32.89
CA ASP A 360 -6.56 18.81 -34.28
C ASP A 360 -7.85 19.48 -34.79
N SER A 361 -8.62 20.14 -33.90
CA SER A 361 -9.85 20.83 -34.24
C SER A 361 -9.62 22.30 -34.59
N ALA A 362 -10.58 22.91 -35.29
CA ALA A 362 -10.57 24.35 -35.59
C ALA A 362 -10.50 25.27 -34.35
N LYS A 363 -10.79 24.74 -33.15
CA LYS A 363 -10.72 25.50 -31.90
C LYS A 363 -9.29 25.67 -31.39
N GLY A 364 -8.37 24.76 -31.71
CA GLY A 364 -6.97 24.78 -31.26
C GLY A 364 -6.78 24.80 -29.73
N VAL A 365 -5.55 24.59 -29.29
CA VAL A 365 -5.13 24.76 -27.89
C VAL A 365 -4.10 25.88 -27.85
N ARG A 366 -4.15 26.76 -26.84
CA ARG A 366 -3.11 27.78 -26.68
C ARG A 366 -1.82 27.13 -26.19
N GLU A 367 -0.78 27.31 -26.98
CA GLU A 367 0.58 26.85 -26.71
C GLU A 367 1.51 28.08 -26.60
N PRO A 368 2.64 27.98 -25.86
CA PRO A 368 3.14 26.80 -25.14
C PRO A 368 2.42 26.52 -23.82
N ILE A 369 2.36 25.25 -23.44
CA ILE A 369 1.74 24.78 -22.20
C ILE A 369 2.81 24.67 -21.11
N GLN A 370 2.55 25.23 -19.93
CA GLN A 370 3.43 25.07 -18.78
C GLN A 370 3.02 23.83 -17.99
N VAL A 371 3.94 22.89 -17.86
CA VAL A 371 3.72 21.65 -17.11
C VAL A 371 4.85 21.39 -16.13
N ARG A 372 4.53 20.67 -15.08
CA ARG A 372 5.49 20.11 -14.13
C ARG A 372 5.65 18.62 -14.40
N CYS A 373 6.89 18.18 -14.56
CA CYS A 373 7.17 16.75 -14.74
C CYS A 373 7.14 16.05 -13.38
N VAL A 374 6.30 15.03 -13.26
CA VAL A 374 6.35 14.10 -12.12
C VAL A 374 7.36 13.01 -12.46
N GLY A 375 8.48 12.99 -11.76
CA GLY A 375 9.51 11.97 -11.98
C GLY A 375 8.95 10.56 -11.83
N ASN A 376 8.80 9.82 -12.94
CA ASN A 376 9.63 8.64 -13.24
C ASN A 376 9.35 8.08 -14.65
N VAL A 377 10.11 8.49 -15.66
CA VAL A 377 10.41 7.67 -16.85
C VAL A 377 11.82 8.01 -17.34
N GLN A 378 12.86 7.59 -16.62
CA GLN A 378 14.14 7.19 -17.21
C GLN A 378 14.91 6.35 -16.19
N GLY A 379 15.36 5.17 -16.64
CA GLY A 379 15.91 4.13 -15.79
C GLY A 379 17.23 4.51 -15.11
N LYS A 380 17.46 3.83 -13.98
CA LYS A 380 18.75 3.46 -13.39
C LYS A 380 19.94 4.40 -13.63
N ASP A 381 20.36 5.08 -12.57
CA ASP A 381 21.66 4.82 -11.93
C ASP A 381 21.90 5.86 -10.83
N LYS A 382 21.57 5.52 -9.57
CA LYS A 382 22.32 6.03 -8.43
C LYS A 382 22.52 4.92 -7.41
N ALA A 383 23.80 4.62 -7.22
CA ALA A 383 24.33 3.65 -6.30
C ALA A 383 24.11 4.07 -4.85
N THR A 384 23.73 3.08 -4.04
CA THR A 384 24.17 2.86 -2.66
C THR A 384 24.10 4.04 -1.69
N GLN A 385 22.98 4.17 -0.97
CA GLN A 385 22.97 4.62 0.43
C GLN A 385 22.07 3.69 1.24
N GLN A 386 22.58 3.28 2.40
CA GLN A 386 22.04 2.25 3.29
C GLN A 386 20.63 2.59 3.78
N PRO A 387 19.75 1.59 4.02
CA PRO A 387 18.45 1.85 4.62
C PRO A 387 18.60 2.28 6.08
N SER A 388 18.04 3.46 6.35
CA SER A 388 17.75 4.01 7.68
C SER A 388 16.76 3.12 8.43
N VAL A 389 16.93 3.07 9.75
CA VAL A 389 16.27 2.18 10.73
C VAL A 389 14.75 2.10 10.54
N ALA A 390 14.21 0.88 10.42
CA ALA A 390 12.78 0.62 10.29
C ALA A 390 11.95 1.26 11.42
N LEU A 391 10.85 1.93 11.06
CA LEU A 391 9.84 2.44 12.00
C LEU A 391 8.93 1.29 12.47
N THR A 392 9.47 0.37 13.27
CA THR A 392 8.68 -0.69 13.92
C THR A 392 9.14 -1.00 15.35
N ALA A 393 9.56 0.02 16.11
CA ALA A 393 9.78 -0.13 17.54
C ALA A 393 8.58 0.40 18.32
#